data_AF-A0A3D2J4N6-F1
#
_entry.id   AF-A0A3D2J4N6-F1
#
_cell.length_a   1.000
_cell.length_b   1.000
_cell.length_c   1.000
_cell.angle_alpha   90.00
_cell.angle_beta   90.00
_cell.angle_gamma   90.00
#
_symmetry.space_group_name_H-M   'P 1'
#
loop_
_entity.id
_entity.type
_entity.pdbx_description
1 polymer ?
#
loop_
_entity_poly.entity_id
_entity_poly.type
_entity_poly.pdbx_seq_one_letter_code
_entity_poly.pdbx_strand_id
1 'polypeptide(L)'
;MPEYRKWITSNPNVLFGKPAIRDTRIPVELILDELAGGITMEELIEAYPRLTIEAVHAALAFAADTVRSEVVYPLEPLEQESYLEHSCSGKQGVMNYARTSHDCPENA
;
A
#
# COMPACT_ATOMS: atom_id res chain seq x y z
N MET A 1 -20.14 13.56 13.61
CA MET A 1 -19.22 12.74 14.45
C MET A 1 -18.73 11.61 13.56
N PRO A 2 -17.41 11.34 13.47
CA PRO A 2 -16.95 10.32 12.54
C PRO A 2 -17.41 8.93 12.99
N GLU A 3 -18.14 8.20 12.14
CA GLU A 3 -18.68 6.88 12.48
C GLU A 3 -17.62 5.76 12.47
N TYR A 4 -16.37 6.06 12.12
CA TYR A 4 -15.31 5.06 12.01
C TYR A 4 -14.94 4.40 13.35
N ARG A 5 -15.24 5.05 14.50
CA ARG A 5 -14.93 4.50 15.85
C ARG A 5 -15.71 3.22 16.16
N LYS A 6 -16.81 2.95 15.45
CA LYS A 6 -17.51 1.68 15.54
C LYS A 6 -16.69 0.55 14.92
N TRP A 7 -15.89 0.82 13.90
CA TRP A 7 -15.18 -0.20 13.12
C TRP A 7 -13.70 -0.30 13.44
N ILE A 8 -13.06 0.77 13.92
CA ILE A 8 -11.63 0.81 14.19
C ILE A 8 -11.40 0.75 15.69
N THR A 9 -10.46 -0.10 16.10
CA THR A 9 -10.01 -0.23 17.47
C THR A 9 -8.50 -0.03 17.56
N SER A 10 -8.05 0.56 18.66
CA SER A 10 -6.64 0.63 19.03
C SER A 10 -6.51 -0.01 20.40
N ASN A 11 -5.74 -1.09 20.49
CA ASN A 11 -5.50 -1.80 21.74
C ASN A 11 -3.99 -2.06 21.86
N PRO A 12 -3.31 -1.63 22.94
CA PRO A 12 -1.87 -1.83 23.09
C PRO A 12 -1.44 -3.30 23.02
N ASN A 13 -2.33 -4.23 23.38
CA ASN A 13 -2.08 -5.67 23.33
C ASN A 13 -2.26 -6.28 21.92
N VAL A 14 -2.77 -5.51 20.96
CA VAL A 14 -3.01 -5.94 19.57
C VAL A 14 -2.25 -5.03 18.63
N LEU A 15 -1.34 -5.58 17.83
CA LEU A 15 -0.51 -4.81 16.88
C LEU A 15 0.17 -3.59 17.54
N PHE A 16 0.58 -3.72 18.81
CA PHE A 16 1.25 -2.66 19.57
C PHE A 16 0.46 -1.34 19.64
N GLY A 17 -0.87 -1.40 19.62
CA GLY A 17 -1.73 -0.21 19.64
C GLY A 17 -1.96 0.42 18.28
N LYS A 18 -1.41 -0.13 17.19
CA LYS A 18 -1.73 0.33 15.84
C LYS A 18 -3.25 0.23 15.59
N PRO A 19 -3.86 1.24 14.93
CA PRO A 19 -5.28 1.22 14.61
C PRO A 19 -5.57 0.07 13.64
N ALA A 20 -6.51 -0.78 14.02
CA ALA A 20 -6.89 -1.98 13.28
C ALA A 20 -8.41 -2.10 13.18
N ILE A 21 -8.88 -2.85 12.18
CA ILE A 21 -10.31 -3.17 12.08
C ILE A 21 -10.72 -4.05 13.25
N ARG A 22 -11.84 -3.70 13.89
CA ARG A 22 -12.42 -4.40 15.04
C ARG A 22 -12.52 -5.90 14.76
N ASP A 23 -12.16 -6.70 15.77
CA ASP A 23 -12.21 -8.17 15.72
C ASP A 23 -11.30 -8.81 14.67
N THR A 24 -10.38 -8.03 14.09
CA THR A 24 -9.35 -8.51 13.17
C THR A 24 -7.96 -8.10 13.65
N ARG A 25 -6.94 -8.69 13.01
CA ARG A 25 -5.56 -8.21 13.11
C ARG A 25 -5.11 -7.52 11.81
N ILE A 26 -6.04 -6.86 11.13
CA ILE A 26 -5.79 -6.13 9.89
C ILE A 26 -5.62 -4.65 10.26
N PRO A 27 -4.40 -4.09 10.13
CA PRO A 27 -4.16 -2.67 10.41
C PRO A 27 -4.80 -1.80 9.32
N VAL A 28 -5.16 -0.58 9.69
CA VAL A 28 -5.65 0.43 8.74
C VAL A 28 -4.60 0.73 7.67
N GLU A 29 -3.32 0.76 8.06
CA GLU A 29 -2.16 0.93 7.18
C GLU A 29 -2.18 -0.04 5.99
N LEU A 30 -2.37 -1.33 6.24
CA LEU A 30 -2.41 -2.35 5.18
C LEU A 30 -3.51 -2.08 4.15
N ILE A 31 -4.71 -1.69 4.62
CA ILE A 31 -5.82 -1.38 3.72
C ILE A 31 -5.48 -0.21 2.80
N LEU A 32 -4.80 0.82 3.34
CA LEU A 32 -4.38 1.98 2.55
C LEU A 32 -3.28 1.60 1.55
N ASP A 33 -2.33 0.76 1.94
CA ASP A 33 -1.24 0.31 1.08
C ASP A 33 -1.75 -0.51 -0.11
N GLU A 34 -2.66 -1.46 0.12
CA GLU A 34 -3.25 -2.28 -0.96
C GLU A 34 -4.07 -1.43 -1.93
N LEU A 35 -4.87 -0.48 -1.41
CA LEU A 35 -5.63 0.45 -2.24
C LEU A 35 -4.72 1.41 -3.01
N ALA A 36 -3.63 1.89 -2.39
CA ALA A 36 -2.62 2.71 -3.07
C ALA A 36 -1.85 1.91 -4.13
N GLY A 37 -1.71 0.59 -3.95
CA GLY A 37 -1.19 -0.35 -4.95
C GLY A 37 -2.10 -0.58 -6.16
N GLY A 38 -3.31 -0.01 -6.15
CA GLY A 38 -4.25 -0.07 -7.27
C GLY A 38 -5.23 -1.25 -7.21
N ILE A 39 -5.29 -1.98 -6.09
CA ILE A 39 -6.27 -3.04 -5.88
C ILE A 39 -7.66 -2.42 -5.66
N THR A 40 -8.69 -3.04 -6.23
CA THR A 40 -10.08 -2.61 -6.04
C THR A 40 -10.65 -3.03 -4.69
N MET A 41 -11.74 -2.39 -4.23
CA MET A 41 -12.39 -2.78 -2.97
C MET A 41 -12.88 -4.23 -3.00
N GLU A 42 -13.37 -4.69 -4.15
CA GLU A 42 -13.89 -6.03 -4.35
C GLU A 42 -12.78 -7.07 -4.18
N GLU A 43 -11.64 -6.86 -4.84
CA GLU A 43 -10.45 -7.73 -4.73
C GLU A 43 -9.88 -7.72 -3.30
N LEU A 44 -9.91 -6.56 -2.63
CA LEU A 44 -9.47 -6.45 -1.24
C LEU A 44 -10.35 -7.30 -0.30
N ILE A 45 -11.66 -7.32 -0.52
CA ILE A 45 -12.59 -8.14 0.28
C ILE A 45 -12.44 -9.62 -0.04
N GLU A 46 -12.14 -9.98 -1.30
CA GLU A 46 -11.83 -11.35 -1.69
C GLU A 46 -10.56 -11.86 -1.01
N ALA A 47 -9.51 -11.02 -0.96
CA ALA A 47 -8.26 -11.32 -0.27
C ALA A 47 -8.45 -11.42 1.26
N TYR A 48 -9.31 -10.58 1.83
CA TYR A 48 -9.57 -10.51 3.27
C TYR A 48 -11.07 -10.71 3.58
N PRO A 49 -11.57 -11.95 3.62
CA PRO A 49 -13.01 -12.24 3.79
C PRO A 49 -13.59 -11.83 5.15
N ARG A 50 -12.75 -11.41 6.10
CA ARG A 50 -13.18 -10.84 7.39
C ARG A 50 -13.43 -9.34 7.34
N LEU A 51 -13.08 -8.71 6.22
CA LEU A 51 -13.25 -7.28 5.98
C LEU A 51 -14.63 -7.05 5.36
N THR A 52 -15.30 -5.97 5.79
CA THR A 52 -16.54 -5.51 5.15
C THR A 52 -16.31 -4.18 4.46
N ILE A 53 -17.16 -3.86 3.49
CA ILE A 53 -17.10 -2.58 2.75
C ILE A 53 -17.16 -1.40 3.74
N GLU A 54 -18.01 -1.49 4.76
CA GLU A 54 -18.17 -0.45 5.78
C GLU A 54 -16.89 -0.27 6.60
N ALA A 55 -16.17 -1.37 6.89
CA ALA A 55 -14.90 -1.32 7.59
C ALA A 55 -13.82 -0.63 6.75
N VAL A 56 -13.80 -0.87 5.43
CA VAL A 56 -12.89 -0.18 4.50
C VAL A 56 -13.20 1.31 4.43
N HIS A 57 -14.47 1.69 4.29
CA HIS A 57 -14.87 3.10 4.32
C HIS A 57 -14.53 3.77 5.65
N ALA A 58 -14.68 3.06 6.76
CA ALA A 58 -14.25 3.56 8.06
C ALA A 58 -12.73 3.77 8.13
N ALA A 59 -11.93 2.86 7.56
CA ALA A 59 -10.47 3.00 7.48
C ALA A 59 -10.06 4.25 6.70
N LEU A 60 -10.68 4.50 5.54
CA LEU A 60 -10.46 5.71 4.75
C LEU A 60 -10.87 6.98 5.50
N ALA A 61 -12.02 6.96 6.16
CA ALA A 61 -12.48 8.10 6.95
C ALA A 61 -11.56 8.40 8.13
N PHE A 62 -11.01 7.37 8.79
CA PHE A 62 -10.01 7.53 9.84
C PHE A 62 -8.72 8.13 9.29
N ALA A 63 -8.20 7.61 8.18
CA ALA A 63 -6.98 8.14 7.57
C ALA A 63 -7.10 9.62 7.20
N ALA A 64 -8.24 10.02 6.60
CA ALA A 64 -8.50 11.42 6.26
C ALA A 64 -8.56 12.34 7.49
N ASP A 65 -9.10 11.84 8.61
CA ASP A 65 -9.19 12.59 9.87
C ASP A 65 -7.83 12.69 10.58
N THR A 66 -7.02 11.62 10.51
CA THR A 66 -5.63 11.63 10.98
C THR A 66 -4.81 12.66 10.22
N VAL A 67 -4.82 12.62 8.89
CA VAL A 67 -4.06 13.58 8.06
C VAL A 67 -4.51 15.03 8.32
N ARG A 68 -5.80 15.26 8.57
CA ARG A 68 -6.33 16.59 8.91
C ARG A 68 -5.83 17.11 10.25
N SER A 69 -5.54 16.20 11.19
CA SER A 69 -5.11 16.55 12.55
C SER A 69 -3.59 16.61 12.68
N GLU A 70 -2.86 16.06 11.71
CA GLU A 70 -1.41 16.05 11.67
C GLU A 70 -0.82 17.34 11.09
N VAL A 71 0.40 17.65 11.51
CA VAL A 71 1.18 18.76 10.94
C VAL A 71 1.90 18.24 9.68
N VAL A 72 1.42 18.67 8.51
CA VAL A 72 2.02 18.28 7.22
C VAL A 72 3.06 19.32 6.81
N TYR A 73 4.30 18.88 6.60
CA TYR A 73 5.35 19.70 6.02
C TYR A 73 5.19 19.75 4.50
N PRO A 74 5.56 20.87 3.85
CA PRO A 74 5.56 20.96 2.39
C PRO A 74 6.40 19.83 1.79
N LEU A 75 5.82 19.11 0.85
CA LEU A 75 6.56 18.14 0.04
C LEU A 75 7.16 18.89 -1.13
N GLU A 76 8.48 18.77 -1.30
CA GLU A 76 9.11 19.19 -2.54
C GLU A 76 8.65 18.23 -3.65
N PRO A 77 8.16 18.73 -4.79
CA PRO A 77 7.88 17.88 -5.93
C PRO A 77 9.15 17.12 -6.29
N LEU A 78 9.07 15.80 -6.40
CA LEU A 78 10.14 15.04 -7.03
C LEU A 78 10.23 15.55 -8.47
N GLU A 79 11.28 16.31 -8.77
CA GLU A 79 11.62 16.65 -10.14
C GLU A 79 11.70 15.31 -10.87
N GLN A 80 10.77 15.11 -11.82
CA GLN A 80 10.70 13.91 -12.62
C GLN A 80 12.11 13.67 -13.15
N GLU A 81 12.74 12.56 -12.74
CA GLU A 81 14.03 12.16 -13.24
C GLU A 81 13.86 12.03 -14.75
N SER A 82 14.28 13.10 -15.44
CA SER A 82 14.04 13.28 -16.84
C SER A 82 14.74 12.12 -17.50
N TYR A 83 13.94 11.21 -18.04
CA TYR A 83 14.36 10.18 -18.98
C TYR A 83 15.21 10.91 -20.03
N LEU A 84 16.53 10.89 -19.86
CA LEU A 84 17.42 11.22 -20.95
C LEU A 84 17.21 10.07 -21.93
N GLU A 85 16.29 10.28 -22.86
CA GLU A 85 16.31 9.71 -24.18
C GLU A 85 17.69 10.06 -24.77
N HIS A 86 18.71 9.31 -24.36
CA HIS A 86 19.86 9.10 -25.19
C HIS A 86 19.33 8.35 -26.41
N SER A 87 18.86 9.15 -27.36
CA SER A 87 18.68 8.80 -28.76
C SER A 87 20.04 8.39 -29.33
N CYS A 88 20.54 7.23 -28.90
CA CYS A 88 21.59 6.53 -29.62
C CYS A 88 20.96 5.93 -30.87
N SER A 89 20.86 6.77 -31.88
CA SER A 89 20.68 6.36 -33.27
C SER A 89 21.83 5.42 -33.65
N GLY A 90 21.51 4.12 -33.72
CA GLY A 90 22.28 3.11 -34.46
C GLY A 90 23.46 2.47 -33.71
N LYS A 91 23.28 1.22 -33.26
CA LYS A 91 23.81 0.03 -33.96
C LYS A 91 23.46 -1.25 -33.19
N GLN A 92 22.83 -2.18 -33.92
CA GLN A 92 22.79 -3.63 -33.78
C GLN A 92 22.99 -4.27 -32.39
N GLY A 93 21.86 -4.77 -31.86
CA GLY A 93 21.69 -6.15 -31.35
C GLY A 93 22.60 -6.63 -30.21
N VAL A 94 21.99 -7.04 -29.10
CA VAL A 94 21.79 -8.47 -28.79
C VAL A 94 20.94 -8.66 -27.52
N MET A 95 19.94 -9.53 -27.66
CA MET A 95 19.45 -10.51 -26.69
C MET A 95 18.59 -10.05 -25.50
N ASN A 96 17.30 -10.30 -25.70
CA ASN A 96 16.31 -10.67 -24.69
C ASN A 96 16.87 -11.58 -23.60
N TYR A 97 16.65 -11.22 -22.34
CA TYR A 97 16.52 -12.19 -21.26
C TYR A 97 15.41 -11.73 -20.30
N ALA A 98 14.17 -12.02 -20.69
CA ALA A 98 13.25 -12.52 -19.69
C ALA A 98 13.78 -13.90 -19.28
N ARG A 99 14.26 -14.03 -18.04
CA ARG A 99 14.41 -15.33 -17.38
C ARG A 99 14.42 -15.17 -15.86
N THR A 100 13.29 -15.59 -15.30
CA THR A 100 13.16 -16.16 -13.96
C THR A 100 14.32 -17.08 -13.58
N SER A 101 14.85 -16.90 -12.37
CA SER A 101 15.56 -17.92 -11.56
C SER A 101 15.99 -17.24 -10.25
N HIS A 102 15.50 -17.51 -9.03
CA HIS A 102 15.14 -18.81 -8.45
C HIS A 102 15.96 -19.94 -9.08
N ASP A 103 17.26 -19.92 -8.80
CA ASP A 103 17.98 -21.08 -8.29
C ASP A 103 19.47 -20.74 -8.24
N CYS A 104 20.01 -20.66 -7.02
CA CYS A 104 21.43 -20.82 -6.78
C CYS A 104 21.61 -22.24 -6.22
N PRO A 105 22.38 -23.09 -6.90
CA PRO A 105 23.20 -24.04 -6.15
C PRO A 105 24.65 -24.13 -6.64
N GLU A 106 25.51 -24.08 -5.62
CA GLU A 106 26.71 -24.87 -5.36
C GLU A 106 27.82 -24.99 -6.42
N ASN A 107 28.95 -24.33 -6.08
CA ASN A 107 30.31 -24.87 -6.04
C ASN A 107 30.73 -25.85 -7.15
N ALA A 108 31.48 -25.31 -8.12
CA ALA A 108 32.53 -26.02 -8.85
C ALA A 108 33.75 -25.10 -9.00
#